data_AF-A0A239BLG9-F1
#
_entry.id   AF-A0A239BLG9-F1
#
_cell.length_a   1.000
_cell.length_b   1.000
_cell.length_c   1.000
_cell.angle_alpha   90.00
_cell.angle_beta   90.00
_cell.angle_gamma   90.00
#
_symmetry.space_group_name_H-M   'P 1'
#
loop_
_entity.id
_entity.type
_entity.pdbx_description
1 polymer ?
#
loop_
_entity_poly.entity_id
_entity_poly.type
_entity_poly.pdbx_seq_one_letter_code
_entity_poly.pdbx_strand_id
1 'polypeptide(L)'
;MHEQAIDAGAILSRTFNLMRGNVKMVAITAIAVAVASMIGSALGLAAMIFAQYTIISGLLANADLMPDGYRTRRFWAILGVCILYNIGVTLGMVLLIVPGVILAVRWVLAVPVLIGEETGVIESLGRSWQETRGRFWPILIALIVIFLPVIAMMGIIGGVVFSNGGAEPALAITLIGNLVSSIFTVAGWHAAVAIYVMLRVRGPRMEEIFA
;
A
#
# COMPACT_ATOMS: atom_id res chain seq x y z
N MET A 1 -24.66 -21.94 -0.90
CA MET A 1 -23.82 -21.10 -1.77
C MET A 1 -23.12 -20.09 -0.89
N HIS A 2 -21.89 -20.37 -0.45
CA HIS A 2 -21.14 -19.46 0.42
C HIS A 2 -20.64 -18.27 -0.41
N GLU A 3 -21.28 -17.11 -0.24
CA GLU A 3 -20.59 -15.83 -0.39
C GLU A 3 -19.30 -15.92 0.42
N GLN A 4 -18.16 -16.21 -0.21
CA GLN A 4 -16.88 -16.06 0.48
C GLN A 4 -16.67 -14.57 0.70
N ALA A 5 -17.21 -14.00 1.79
CA ALA A 5 -16.93 -12.63 2.18
C ALA A 5 -15.41 -12.40 2.07
N ILE A 6 -14.99 -11.23 1.58
CA ILE A 6 -13.57 -10.89 1.54
C ILE A 6 -13.06 -10.96 2.97
N ASP A 7 -12.32 -12.03 3.27
CA ASP A 7 -11.76 -12.30 4.58
C ASP A 7 -10.30 -11.83 4.62
N ALA A 8 -9.82 -11.51 5.82
CA ALA A 8 -8.44 -11.12 6.03
C ALA A 8 -7.47 -12.20 5.54
N GLY A 9 -7.80 -13.49 5.74
CA GLY A 9 -6.99 -14.60 5.25
C GLY A 9 -6.90 -14.65 3.71
N ALA A 10 -7.99 -14.33 3.02
CA ALA A 10 -8.00 -14.23 1.57
C ALA A 10 -7.11 -13.08 1.08
N ILE A 11 -7.20 -11.90 1.73
CA ILE A 11 -6.34 -10.75 1.41
C ILE A 11 -4.87 -11.11 1.60
N LEU A 12 -4.52 -11.69 2.75
CA LEU A 12 -3.14 -12.06 3.11
C LEU A 12 -2.58 -13.10 2.14
N SER A 13 -3.32 -14.19 1.88
CA SER A 13 -2.89 -15.24 0.96
C SER A 13 -2.66 -14.72 -0.45
N ARG A 14 -3.54 -13.84 -0.96
CA ARG A 14 -3.36 -13.27 -2.30
C ARG A 14 -2.21 -12.26 -2.34
N THR A 15 -2.06 -11.44 -1.31
CA THR A 15 -0.91 -10.53 -1.16
C THR A 15 0.39 -11.33 -1.20
N PHE A 16 0.45 -12.43 -0.43
CA PHE A 16 1.60 -13.33 -0.40
C PHE A 16 1.85 -13.96 -1.78
N ASN A 17 0.81 -14.42 -2.46
CA ASN A 17 0.93 -15.01 -3.79
C ASN A 17 1.41 -13.99 -4.83
N LEU A 18 0.96 -12.74 -4.77
CA LEU A 18 1.46 -11.67 -5.66
C LEU A 18 2.94 -11.39 -5.38
N MET A 19 3.35 -11.32 -4.12
CA MET A 19 4.77 -11.14 -3.77
C MET A 19 5.62 -12.32 -4.22
N ARG A 20 5.16 -13.56 -3.99
CA ARG A 20 5.86 -14.79 -4.40
C ARG A 20 5.93 -14.94 -5.92
N GLY A 21 4.89 -14.54 -6.64
CA GLY A 21 4.88 -14.54 -8.11
C GLY A 21 5.83 -13.50 -8.71
N ASN A 22 6.08 -12.40 -7.99
CA ASN A 22 6.88 -11.27 -8.46
C ASN A 22 8.15 -11.05 -7.62
N VAL A 23 8.76 -12.12 -7.09
CA VAL A 23 9.91 -12.02 -6.14
C VAL A 23 11.04 -11.15 -6.67
N LYS A 24 11.39 -11.24 -7.95
CA LYS A 24 12.44 -10.40 -8.56
C LYS A 24 12.09 -8.91 -8.45
N MET A 25 10.86 -8.55 -8.80
CA MET A 25 10.35 -7.19 -8.76
C MET A 25 10.22 -6.68 -7.32
N VAL A 26 9.77 -7.52 -6.39
CA VAL A 26 9.74 -7.22 -4.95
C VAL A 26 11.14 -6.96 -4.41
N ALA A 27 12.11 -7.84 -4.70
CA ALA A 27 13.48 -7.69 -4.21
C ALA A 27 14.16 -6.43 -4.75
N ILE A 28 14.06 -6.19 -6.07
CA ILE A 28 14.64 -5.00 -6.71
C ILE A 28 14.04 -3.73 -6.14
N THR A 29 12.71 -3.66 -6.00
CA THR A 29 12.04 -2.46 -5.47
C THR A 29 12.28 -2.27 -3.98
N ALA A 30 12.32 -3.33 -3.17
CA ALA A 30 12.66 -3.22 -1.75
C ALA A 30 14.08 -2.68 -1.55
N ILE A 31 15.05 -3.15 -2.33
CA ILE A 31 16.41 -2.63 -2.31
C ILE A 31 16.44 -1.17 -2.77
N ALA A 32 15.77 -0.86 -3.90
CA ALA A 32 15.71 0.51 -4.42
C ALA A 32 15.09 1.48 -3.41
N VAL A 33 14.02 1.08 -2.73
CA VAL A 33 13.34 1.86 -1.67
C VAL A 33 14.25 2.03 -0.45
N ALA A 34 14.94 0.97 -0.02
CA ALA A 34 15.89 1.05 1.09
C ALA A 34 17.03 2.03 0.77
N VAL A 35 17.62 1.95 -0.43
CA VAL A 35 18.66 2.89 -0.89
C VAL A 35 18.11 4.30 -1.02
N ALA A 36 16.91 4.47 -1.59
CA ALA A 36 16.27 5.78 -1.74
C ALA A 36 16.03 6.46 -0.38
N SER A 37 15.72 5.70 0.67
CA SER A 37 15.55 6.24 2.02
C SER A 37 16.83 6.82 2.62
N MET A 38 18.00 6.36 2.15
CA MET A 38 19.31 6.88 2.57
C MET A 38 19.68 8.17 1.83
N ILE A 39 19.06 8.42 0.67
CA ILE A 39 19.24 9.63 -0.12
C ILE A 39 18.34 10.71 0.50
N GLY A 40 18.77 11.28 1.62
CA GLY A 40 18.05 12.35 2.33
C GLY A 40 17.88 13.58 1.45
N SER A 41 16.73 13.69 0.77
CA SER A 41 16.31 14.82 -0.07
C SER A 41 14.97 14.53 -0.77
N ALA A 42 14.48 15.47 -1.57
CA ALA A 42 13.36 15.27 -2.49
C ALA A 42 13.54 14.09 -3.47
N LEU A 43 14.79 13.67 -3.74
CA LEU A 43 15.08 12.54 -4.63
C LEU A 43 14.63 11.20 -4.04
N GLY A 44 14.83 10.99 -2.74
CA GLY A 44 14.38 9.77 -2.05
C GLY A 44 12.86 9.62 -2.12
N LEU A 45 12.14 10.72 -1.91
CA LEU A 45 10.67 10.76 -2.04
C LEU A 45 10.21 10.45 -3.46
N ALA A 46 10.84 11.07 -4.47
CA ALA A 46 10.50 10.82 -5.87
C ALA A 46 10.75 9.36 -6.28
N ALA A 47 11.86 8.77 -5.82
CA ALA A 47 12.18 7.36 -6.06
C ALA A 47 11.17 6.42 -5.38
N MET A 48 10.73 6.72 -4.16
CA MET A 48 9.69 5.95 -3.48
C MET A 48 8.36 5.99 -4.23
N ILE A 49 7.93 7.15 -4.69
CA ILE A 49 6.69 7.30 -5.46
C ILE A 49 6.79 6.56 -6.80
N PHE A 50 7.94 6.63 -7.46
CA PHE A 50 8.20 5.90 -8.68
C PHE A 50 8.19 4.37 -8.45
N ALA A 51 8.78 3.89 -7.34
CA ALA A 51 8.72 2.49 -6.95
C ALA A 51 7.26 2.04 -6.70
N GLN A 52 6.47 2.84 -5.99
CA GLN A 52 5.04 2.56 -5.80
C GLN A 52 4.28 2.46 -7.13
N TYR A 53 4.53 3.41 -8.02
CA TYR A 53 3.95 3.44 -9.35
C TYR A 53 4.28 2.18 -10.16
N THR A 54 5.57 1.81 -10.24
CA THR A 54 6.01 0.64 -11.00
C THR A 54 5.44 -0.66 -10.45
N ILE A 55 5.34 -0.78 -9.11
CA ILE A 55 4.69 -1.94 -8.47
C ILE A 55 3.22 -2.03 -8.85
N ILE A 56 2.46 -0.97 -8.61
CA ILE A 56 1.01 -1.01 -8.79
C ILE A 56 0.65 -1.16 -10.26
N SER A 57 1.28 -0.39 -11.15
CA SER A 57 1.04 -0.50 -12.60
C SER A 57 1.46 -1.86 -13.16
N GLY A 58 2.62 -2.40 -12.77
CA GLY A 58 3.06 -3.72 -13.22
C GLY A 58 2.14 -4.85 -12.76
N LEU A 59 1.65 -4.79 -11.51
CA LEU A 59 0.69 -5.77 -11.01
C LEU A 59 -0.69 -5.64 -11.65
N LEU A 60 -1.14 -4.42 -11.98
CA LEU A 60 -2.40 -4.20 -12.70
C LEU A 60 -2.31 -4.63 -14.16
N ALA A 61 -1.17 -4.41 -14.83
CA ALA A 61 -0.90 -4.94 -16.17
C ALA A 61 -1.00 -6.46 -16.21
N ASN A 62 -0.36 -7.13 -15.24
CA ASN A 62 -0.41 -8.60 -15.12
C ASN A 62 -1.80 -9.14 -14.81
N ALA A 63 -2.69 -8.29 -14.28
CA ALA A 63 -4.07 -8.64 -13.96
C ALA A 63 -5.07 -8.25 -15.07
N ASP A 64 -4.60 -7.70 -16.20
CA ASP A 64 -5.43 -7.18 -17.30
C ASP A 64 -6.43 -6.09 -16.83
N LEU A 65 -5.99 -5.26 -15.88
CA LEU A 65 -6.78 -4.17 -15.29
C LEU A 65 -6.19 -2.80 -15.63
N MET A 66 -5.33 -2.72 -16.65
CA MET A 66 -4.79 -1.46 -17.14
C MET A 66 -5.68 -0.88 -18.25
N PRO A 67 -6.03 0.41 -18.19
CA PRO A 67 -6.79 1.08 -19.24
C PRO A 67 -6.06 1.10 -20.60
N ASP A 68 -6.82 0.93 -21.68
CA ASP A 68 -6.33 1.07 -23.05
C ASP A 68 -5.82 2.50 -23.30
N GLY A 69 -4.56 2.64 -23.71
CA GLY A 69 -3.93 3.95 -23.94
C GLY A 69 -3.28 4.60 -22.71
N TYR A 70 -3.02 3.81 -21.67
CA TYR A 70 -2.41 4.24 -20.40
C TYR A 70 -1.30 5.28 -20.54
N ARG A 71 -1.49 6.42 -19.86
CA ARG A 71 -0.57 7.57 -19.93
C ARG A 71 0.41 7.55 -18.75
N THR A 72 1.70 7.35 -19.03
CA THR A 72 2.84 7.33 -18.09
C THR A 72 3.08 8.62 -17.29
N ARG A 73 2.22 9.64 -17.41
CA ARG A 73 2.39 10.98 -16.83
C ARG A 73 1.59 11.24 -15.54
N ARG A 74 1.13 10.20 -14.85
CA ARG A 74 0.32 10.34 -13.62
C ARG A 74 1.15 10.47 -12.33
N PHE A 75 2.48 10.65 -12.43
CA PHE A 75 3.35 10.87 -11.28
C PHE A 75 2.84 11.99 -10.35
N TRP A 76 2.43 13.13 -10.93
CA TRP A 76 1.88 14.25 -10.17
C TRP A 76 0.55 13.93 -9.47
N ALA A 77 -0.28 13.08 -10.07
CA ALA A 77 -1.53 12.65 -9.47
C ALA A 77 -1.27 11.70 -8.28
N ILE A 78 -0.30 10.78 -8.40
CA ILE A 78 0.09 9.90 -7.29
C ILE A 78 0.72 10.72 -6.17
N LEU A 79 1.59 11.68 -6.49
CA LEU A 79 2.12 12.63 -5.50
C LEU A 79 0.97 13.34 -4.77
N GLY A 80 -0.04 13.83 -5.50
CA GLY A 80 -1.23 14.45 -4.92
C GLY A 80 -2.01 13.51 -3.98
N VAL A 81 -2.23 12.25 -4.37
CA VAL A 81 -2.87 11.23 -3.52
C VAL A 81 -2.03 10.97 -2.28
N CYS A 82 -0.72 10.79 -2.43
CA CYS A 82 0.20 10.55 -1.31
C CYS A 82 0.20 11.72 -0.33
N ILE A 83 0.22 12.97 -0.81
CA ILE A 83 0.18 14.16 0.04
C ILE A 83 -1.14 14.22 0.82
N LEU A 84 -2.28 14.10 0.13
CA LEU A 84 -3.59 14.12 0.80
C LEU A 84 -3.77 12.97 1.78
N TYR A 85 -3.30 11.77 1.41
CA TYR A 85 -3.31 10.61 2.27
C TYR A 85 -2.52 10.88 3.55
N ASN A 86 -1.27 11.33 3.43
CA ASN A 86 -0.40 11.58 4.58
C ASN A 86 -0.97 12.69 5.46
N ILE A 87 -1.45 13.80 4.89
CA ILE A 87 -2.05 14.89 5.65
C ILE A 87 -3.30 14.39 6.39
N GLY A 88 -4.22 13.71 5.70
CA GLY A 88 -5.46 13.24 6.31
C GLY A 88 -5.21 12.19 7.41
N VAL A 89 -4.33 11.22 7.17
CA VAL A 89 -4.00 10.19 8.16
C VAL A 89 -3.23 10.79 9.34
N THR A 90 -2.27 11.69 9.10
CA THR A 90 -1.50 12.33 10.17
C THR A 90 -2.40 13.21 11.03
N LEU A 91 -3.22 14.07 10.42
CA LEU A 91 -4.19 14.89 11.15
C LEU A 91 -5.18 14.00 11.92
N GLY A 92 -5.65 12.92 11.28
CA GLY A 92 -6.47 11.91 11.92
C GLY A 92 -5.80 11.38 13.18
N MET A 93 -4.59 10.84 13.07
CA MET A 93 -3.81 10.28 14.19
C MET A 93 -3.52 11.30 15.30
N VAL A 94 -3.22 12.55 14.96
CA VAL A 94 -2.94 13.63 15.93
C VAL A 94 -4.18 14.05 16.69
N LEU A 95 -5.33 14.16 16.03
CA LEU A 95 -6.61 14.49 16.67
C LEU A 95 -7.08 13.33 17.54
N LEU A 96 -7.17 12.13 16.98
CA LEU A 96 -7.62 10.90 17.65
C LEU A 96 -7.11 9.67 16.86
N ILE A 97 -6.52 8.67 17.52
CA ILE A 97 -6.00 7.46 16.82
C ILE A 97 -7.08 6.78 15.93
N VAL A 98 -8.34 6.79 16.37
CA VAL A 98 -9.47 6.16 15.67
C VAL A 98 -9.71 6.72 14.26
N PRO A 99 -9.94 8.03 14.04
CA PRO A 99 -10.08 8.58 12.69
C PRO A 99 -8.86 8.37 11.81
N GLY A 100 -7.64 8.40 12.36
CA GLY A 100 -6.41 8.09 11.60
C GLY A 100 -6.44 6.68 11.00
N VAL A 101 -6.80 5.68 11.80
CA VAL A 101 -6.94 4.28 11.34
C VAL A 101 -8.08 4.14 10.34
N ILE A 102 -9.21 4.82 10.56
CA ILE A 102 -10.34 4.79 9.63
C ILE A 102 -9.91 5.31 8.25
N LEU A 103 -9.23 6.45 8.18
CA LEU A 103 -8.76 7.02 6.92
C LEU A 103 -7.77 6.09 6.21
N ALA A 104 -6.80 5.52 6.94
CA ALA A 104 -5.80 4.61 6.38
C ALA A 104 -6.45 3.39 5.70
N VAL A 105 -7.42 2.76 6.36
CA VAL A 105 -8.16 1.62 5.80
C VAL A 105 -9.00 2.04 4.59
N ARG A 106 -9.65 3.20 4.67
CA ARG A 106 -10.56 3.67 3.62
C ARG A 106 -9.86 4.15 2.36
N TRP A 107 -8.61 4.58 2.46
CA TRP A 107 -7.80 5.05 1.34
C TRP A 107 -6.78 4.02 0.82
N VAL A 108 -6.83 2.78 1.32
CA VAL A 108 -5.91 1.71 0.89
C VAL A 108 -5.96 1.46 -0.63
N LEU A 109 -7.08 1.71 -1.29
CA LEU A 109 -7.28 1.49 -2.74
C LEU A 109 -7.07 2.75 -3.58
N ALA A 110 -6.75 3.90 -2.99
CA ALA A 110 -6.72 5.16 -3.71
C ALA A 110 -5.73 5.13 -4.90
N VAL A 111 -4.53 4.59 -4.70
CA VAL A 111 -3.53 4.53 -5.77
C VAL A 111 -3.85 3.46 -6.85
N PRO A 112 -4.26 2.22 -6.50
CA PRO A 112 -4.76 1.27 -7.49
C PRO A 112 -5.94 1.81 -8.31
N VAL A 113 -6.90 2.50 -7.69
CA VAL A 113 -8.02 3.13 -8.39
C VAL A 113 -7.54 4.25 -9.31
N LEU A 114 -6.66 5.13 -8.83
CA LEU A 114 -6.11 6.22 -9.65
C LEU A 114 -5.43 5.71 -10.95
N ILE A 115 -4.75 4.57 -10.85
CA ILE A 115 -4.02 3.96 -11.97
C ILE A 115 -4.97 3.14 -12.86
N GLY A 116 -5.78 2.25 -12.26
CA GLY A 116 -6.64 1.32 -12.98
C GLY A 116 -7.93 1.92 -13.54
N GLU A 117 -8.44 3.01 -12.96
CA GLU A 117 -9.65 3.71 -13.42
C GLU A 117 -9.34 5.09 -14.01
N GLU A 118 -8.07 5.47 -14.14
CA GLU A 118 -7.68 6.73 -14.74
C GLU A 118 -8.30 7.99 -14.05
N THR A 119 -8.74 7.89 -12.80
CA THR A 119 -9.45 8.96 -12.08
C THR A 119 -8.55 10.13 -11.66
N GLY A 120 -9.17 11.24 -11.24
CA GLY A 120 -8.49 12.34 -10.55
C GLY A 120 -8.06 11.99 -9.10
N VAL A 121 -7.26 12.86 -8.47
CA VAL A 121 -6.75 12.65 -7.11
C VAL A 121 -7.87 12.49 -6.08
N ILE A 122 -8.77 13.47 -5.98
CA ILE A 122 -9.87 13.47 -5.00
C ILE A 122 -10.87 12.35 -5.31
N GLU A 123 -11.16 12.15 -6.60
CA GLU A 123 -12.04 11.10 -7.08
C GLU A 123 -11.54 9.70 -6.68
N SER A 124 -10.24 9.44 -6.81
CA SER A 124 -9.63 8.16 -6.40
C SER A 124 -9.79 7.87 -4.91
N LEU A 125 -9.68 8.91 -4.05
CA LEU A 125 -9.88 8.80 -2.60
C LEU A 125 -11.35 8.53 -2.27
N GLY A 126 -12.27 9.25 -2.92
CA GLY A 126 -13.71 9.04 -2.75
C GLY A 126 -14.16 7.66 -3.20
N ARG A 127 -13.65 7.19 -4.34
CA ARG A 127 -13.90 5.85 -4.87
C ARG A 127 -13.34 4.77 -3.95
N SER A 128 -12.10 4.91 -3.49
CA SER A 128 -11.52 4.01 -2.47
C SER A 128 -12.39 3.93 -1.21
N TRP A 129 -12.94 5.06 -0.76
CA TRP A 129 -13.82 5.09 0.41
C TRP A 129 -15.12 4.31 0.22
N GLN A 130 -15.71 4.42 -0.97
CA GLN A 130 -16.93 3.68 -1.35
C GLN A 130 -16.64 2.18 -1.45
N GLU A 131 -15.54 1.81 -2.11
CA GLU A 131 -15.14 0.42 -2.35
C GLU A 131 -14.68 -0.31 -1.09
N THR A 132 -14.28 0.41 -0.05
CA THR A 132 -13.93 -0.17 1.26
C THR A 132 -15.13 -0.20 2.22
N ARG A 133 -16.26 0.40 1.86
CA ARG A 133 -17.48 0.40 2.69
C ARG A 133 -18.03 -1.02 2.84
N GLY A 134 -18.30 -1.43 4.08
CA GLY A 134 -18.78 -2.78 4.41
C GLY A 134 -17.68 -3.84 4.56
N ARG A 135 -16.41 -3.52 4.28
CA ARG A 135 -15.26 -4.43 4.38
C ARG A 135 -14.15 -3.89 5.29
N PHE A 136 -14.51 -3.01 6.20
CA PHE A 136 -13.55 -2.34 7.09
C PHE A 136 -12.74 -3.33 7.93
N TRP A 137 -13.40 -4.27 8.61
CA TRP A 137 -12.75 -5.21 9.51
C TRP A 137 -11.78 -6.17 8.81
N PRO A 138 -12.15 -6.86 7.71
CA PRO A 138 -11.20 -7.72 7.01
C PRO A 138 -9.96 -6.98 6.50
N ILE A 139 -10.14 -5.77 5.96
CA ILE A 139 -9.03 -4.95 5.47
C ILE A 139 -8.15 -4.50 6.64
N LEU A 140 -8.76 -4.01 7.73
CA LEU A 140 -8.03 -3.59 8.93
C LEU A 140 -7.20 -4.74 9.51
N ILE A 141 -7.78 -5.93 9.66
CA ILE A 141 -7.07 -7.10 10.20
C ILE A 141 -5.91 -7.49 9.29
N ALA A 142 -6.12 -7.53 7.97
CA ALA A 142 -5.06 -7.82 7.02
C ALA A 142 -3.91 -6.79 7.11
N LEU A 143 -4.23 -5.49 7.17
CA LEU A 143 -3.23 -4.43 7.31
C LEU A 143 -2.48 -4.53 8.65
N ILE A 144 -3.16 -4.83 9.75
CA ILE A 144 -2.51 -5.05 11.04
C ILE A 144 -1.54 -6.23 10.94
N VAL A 145 -1.95 -7.38 10.39
CA VAL A 145 -1.07 -8.54 10.27
C VAL A 145 0.17 -8.23 9.41
N ILE A 146 0.02 -7.40 8.37
CA ILE A 146 1.14 -6.98 7.51
C ILE A 146 2.07 -6.01 8.26
N PHE A 147 1.54 -4.98 8.93
CA PHE A 147 2.34 -3.88 9.47
C PHE A 147 2.77 -4.03 10.94
N LEU A 148 2.10 -4.89 11.72
CA LEU A 148 2.42 -5.09 13.14
C LEU A 148 3.88 -5.51 13.38
N PRO A 149 4.49 -6.41 12.58
CA PRO A 149 5.89 -6.80 12.79
C PRO A 149 6.88 -5.63 12.63
N VAL A 150 6.67 -4.77 11.61
CA VAL A 150 7.55 -3.60 11.41
C VAL A 150 7.34 -2.55 12.49
N ILE A 151 6.10 -2.33 12.94
CA ILE A 151 5.81 -1.41 14.05
C ILE A 151 6.49 -1.90 15.34
N ALA A 152 6.38 -3.20 15.65
CA ALA A 152 7.03 -3.78 16.81
C ALA A 152 8.56 -3.65 16.73
N MET A 153 9.16 -3.96 15.58
CA MET A 153 10.60 -3.81 15.35
C MET A 153 11.06 -2.35 15.51
N MET A 154 10.34 -1.39 14.94
CA MET A 154 10.65 0.04 15.10
C MET A 154 10.52 0.49 16.55
N GLY A 155 9.53 0.00 17.29
CA GLY A 155 9.38 0.26 18.72
C GLY A 155 10.55 -0.28 19.55
N ILE A 156 11.05 -1.48 19.22
CA ILE A 156 12.24 -2.05 19.87
C ILE A 156 13.47 -1.20 19.58
N ILE A 157 13.73 -0.86 18.30
CA ILE A 157 14.88 -0.02 17.91
C ILE A 157 14.79 1.34 18.61
N GLY A 158 13.63 1.99 18.58
CA GLY A 158 13.42 3.27 19.26
C GLY A 158 13.62 3.19 20.77
N GLY A 159 13.14 2.13 21.42
CA GLY A 159 13.34 1.88 22.85
C GLY A 159 14.82 1.69 23.21
N VAL A 160 15.57 0.94 22.40
CA VAL A 160 17.02 0.77 22.57
C VAL A 160 17.74 2.11 22.41
N VAL A 161 17.43 2.89 21.38
CA VAL A 161 18.01 4.22 21.16
C VAL A 161 17.74 5.14 22.35
N PHE A 162 16.49 5.18 22.82
CA PHE A 162 16.10 5.96 23.99
C PHE A 162 16.85 5.53 25.25
N SER A 163 16.96 4.22 25.50
CA SER A 163 17.68 3.69 26.66
C SER A 163 19.18 3.99 26.67
N ASN A 164 19.77 4.16 25.48
CA ASN A 164 21.18 4.54 25.30
C ASN A 164 21.38 6.07 25.26
N GLY A 165 20.43 6.86 25.79
CA GLY A 165 20.54 8.31 25.85
C GLY A 165 20.38 9.01 24.49
N GLY A 166 19.72 8.37 23.53
CA GLY A 166 19.54 8.91 22.18
C GLY A 166 20.75 8.72 21.27
N ALA A 167 21.69 7.85 21.63
CA ALA A 167 22.80 7.49 20.76
C ALA A 167 22.29 6.88 19.45
N GLU A 168 22.85 7.34 18.34
CA GLU A 168 22.50 6.82 17.01
C GLU A 168 22.77 5.30 16.95
N PRO A 169 21.83 4.49 16.43
CA PRO A 169 22.07 3.07 16.22
C PRO A 169 23.29 2.85 15.33
N ALA A 170 23.97 1.73 15.53
CA ALA A 170 25.03 1.30 14.64
C ALA A 170 24.52 1.24 13.19
N LEU A 171 25.34 1.69 12.23
CA LEU A 171 24.98 1.74 10.81
C LEU A 171 24.34 0.44 10.30
N ALA A 172 24.89 -0.71 10.71
CA ALA A 172 24.36 -2.02 10.35
C ALA A 172 22.90 -2.23 10.81
N ILE A 173 22.55 -1.79 12.01
CA ILE A 173 21.18 -1.90 12.56
C ILE A 173 20.23 -1.02 11.74
N THR A 174 20.64 0.21 11.42
CA THR A 174 19.85 1.15 10.60
C THR A 174 19.63 0.61 9.20
N LEU A 175 20.65 0.06 8.55
CA LEU A 175 20.54 -0.53 7.22
C LEU A 175 19.60 -1.74 7.19
N ILE A 176 19.72 -2.63 8.18
CA ILE A 176 18.83 -3.79 8.32
C ILE A 176 17.39 -3.30 8.57
N GLY A 177 17.21 -2.33 9.48
CA GLY A 177 15.90 -1.74 9.77
C GLY A 177 15.23 -1.13 8.54
N ASN A 178 16.00 -0.41 7.71
CA ASN A 178 15.52 0.18 6.46
C ASN A 178 15.13 -0.88 5.42
N LEU A 179 15.95 -1.92 5.26
CA LEU A 179 15.66 -3.02 4.34
C LEU A 179 14.41 -3.81 4.76
N VAL A 180 14.27 -4.09 6.05
CA VAL A 180 13.07 -4.77 6.56
C VAL A 180 11.85 -3.87 6.34
N SER A 181 11.95 -2.58 6.66
CA SER A 181 10.85 -1.62 6.46
C SER A 181 10.44 -1.48 5.00
N SER A 182 11.38 -1.54 4.07
CA SER A 182 11.08 -1.46 2.63
C SER A 182 10.32 -2.70 2.15
N ILE A 183 10.65 -3.90 2.64
CA ILE A 183 9.89 -5.12 2.33
C ILE A 183 8.43 -4.99 2.77
N PHE A 184 8.19 -4.51 4.00
CA PHE A 184 6.83 -4.30 4.50
C PHE A 184 6.08 -3.19 3.75
N THR A 185 6.78 -2.15 3.31
CA THR A 185 6.21 -1.10 2.47
C THR A 185 5.74 -1.66 1.13
N VAL A 186 6.58 -2.47 0.47
CA VAL A 186 6.24 -3.17 -0.77
C VAL A 186 5.08 -4.13 -0.55
N ALA A 187 5.04 -4.86 0.57
CA ALA A 187 3.91 -5.72 0.93
C ALA A 187 2.60 -4.95 1.06
N GLY A 188 2.63 -3.73 1.61
CA GLY A 188 1.47 -2.83 1.66
C GLY A 188 0.93 -2.48 0.28
N TRP A 189 1.80 -2.15 -0.67
CA TRP A 189 1.38 -1.89 -2.06
C TRP A 189 0.79 -3.13 -2.74
N HIS A 190 1.37 -4.32 -2.49
CA HIS A 190 0.81 -5.58 -2.99
C HIS A 190 -0.56 -5.89 -2.37
N ALA A 191 -0.76 -5.56 -1.09
CA ALA A 191 -2.04 -5.75 -0.42
C ALA A 191 -3.12 -4.84 -1.01
N ALA A 192 -2.79 -3.56 -1.26
CA ALA A 192 -3.67 -2.62 -1.93
C ALA A 192 -4.12 -3.16 -3.30
N VAL A 193 -3.19 -3.67 -4.11
CA VAL A 193 -3.52 -4.28 -5.40
C VAL A 193 -4.31 -5.58 -5.22
N ALA A 194 -3.93 -6.45 -4.28
CA ALA A 194 -4.63 -7.71 -4.04
C ALA A 194 -6.12 -7.47 -3.74
N ILE A 195 -6.42 -6.50 -2.87
CA ILE A 195 -7.78 -6.08 -2.53
C ILE A 195 -8.46 -5.49 -3.77
N TYR A 196 -7.80 -4.59 -4.50
CA TYR A 196 -8.35 -3.99 -5.72
C TYR A 196 -8.76 -5.04 -6.75
N VAL A 197 -7.86 -5.96 -7.09
CA VAL A 197 -8.14 -7.03 -8.05
C VAL A 197 -9.22 -7.98 -7.50
N MET A 198 -9.31 -8.19 -6.18
CA MET A 198 -10.36 -9.05 -5.60
C MET A 198 -11.74 -8.44 -5.78
N LEU A 199 -11.84 -7.11 -5.74
CA LEU A 199 -13.10 -6.40 -5.94
C LEU A 199 -13.49 -6.36 -7.42
N ARG A 200 -12.53 -6.30 -8.34
CA ARG A 200 -12.77 -6.20 -9.79
C ARG A 200 -12.98 -7.55 -10.49
N VAL A 201 -12.23 -8.59 -10.13
CA VAL A 201 -12.44 -9.95 -10.68
C VAL A 201 -13.80 -10.53 -10.28
N ARG A 202 -14.48 -9.91 -9.30
CA ARG A 202 -15.71 -10.42 -8.70
C ARG A 202 -17.00 -9.75 -9.17
N GLY A 203 -17.00 -8.83 -10.15
CA GLY A 203 -18.26 -8.35 -10.73
C GLY A 203 -18.16 -7.75 -12.14
N PRO A 204 -19.22 -7.78 -12.97
CA PRO A 204 -20.48 -8.56 -12.92
C PRO A 204 -20.52 -9.63 -14.04
N ARG A 205 -20.82 -10.90 -13.70
CA ARG A 205 -20.99 -11.98 -14.70
C ARG A 205 -22.33 -12.71 -14.65
N MET A 206 -23.36 -12.07 -14.09
CA MET A 206 -24.67 -12.72 -13.92
C MET A 206 -25.82 -11.99 -14.63
N GLU A 207 -25.63 -10.81 -15.21
CA GLU A 207 -26.70 -10.12 -15.98
C GLU A 207 -26.53 -10.29 -17.50
N GLU A 208 -25.30 -10.47 -18.00
CA GLU A 208 -25.05 -10.76 -19.43
C GLU A 208 -25.36 -12.22 -19.84
N ILE A 209 -25.63 -13.11 -18.88
CA ILE A 209 -25.97 -14.53 -19.16
C ILE A 209 -27.49 -14.73 -19.24
N PHE A 210 -28.28 -13.76 -18.78
CA PHE A 210 -29.75 -13.82 -18.77
C PHE A 210 -30.42 -12.72 -19.60
N ALA A 211 -29.69 -12.01 -20.45
CA ALA A 211 -30.21 -11.06 -21.45
C ALA A 211 -30.03 -11.62 -22.87
#